data_AF-A0A2A4T111-F1
#
_entry.id   AF-A0A2A4T111-F1
#
_cell.length_a   1.000
_cell.length_b   1.000
_cell.length_c   1.000
_cell.angle_alpha   90.00
_cell.angle_beta   90.00
_cell.angle_gamma   90.00
#
_symmetry.space_group_name_H-M   'P 1'
#
loop_
_entity.id
_entity.type
_entity.pdbx_description
1 polymer ?
#
loop_
_entity_poly.entity_id
_entity_poly.type
_entity_poly.pdbx_seq_one_letter_code
_entity_poly.pdbx_strand_id
1 'polypeptide(L)'
;MKKLISVLGIITVLVFYFAYYFYNGYSGTFNLIAVSWGDGKYGKAFYGVYVYAVPFEDKISVKSTIHIGRGTPFVGYQYDLGEIGISNSMEEAVKQWGKITWSDEGVLIGKGQNHELFITKEKIESHR
;
A
#
# COMPACT_ATOMS: atom_id res chain seq x y z
N MET A 1 46.63 -1.72 -14.77
CA MET A 1 45.63 -0.88 -15.48
C MET A 1 44.36 -1.64 -15.86
N LYS A 2 44.40 -2.76 -16.62
CA LYS A 2 43.19 -3.52 -17.02
C LYS A 2 42.28 -3.96 -15.85
N LYS A 3 42.85 -4.44 -14.73
CA LYS A 3 42.09 -4.83 -13.53
C LYS A 3 41.38 -3.67 -12.80
N LEU A 4 41.90 -2.43 -12.93
CA LEU A 4 41.30 -1.26 -12.27
C LEU A 4 40.05 -0.81 -13.03
N ILE A 5 40.12 -0.86 -14.37
CA ILE A 5 39.00 -0.54 -15.27
C ILE A 5 37.85 -1.55 -15.10
N SER A 6 38.17 -2.84 -14.93
CA SER A 6 37.15 -3.88 -14.69
C SER A 6 36.44 -3.71 -13.34
N VAL A 7 37.16 -3.30 -12.29
CA VAL A 7 36.56 -3.05 -10.96
C VAL A 7 35.65 -1.81 -11.00
N LEU A 8 36.06 -0.74 -11.67
CA LEU A 8 35.23 0.46 -11.82
C LEU A 8 33.93 0.18 -12.59
N GLY A 9 33.99 -0.66 -13.63
CA GLY A 9 32.82 -1.10 -14.38
C GLY A 9 31.82 -1.89 -13.53
N ILE A 10 32.30 -2.82 -12.72
CA ILE A 10 31.44 -3.62 -11.81
C ILE A 10 30.77 -2.73 -10.76
N ILE A 11 31.52 -1.82 -10.14
CA ILE A 11 30.97 -0.88 -9.16
C ILE A 11 29.88 -0.01 -9.80
N THR A 12 30.10 0.47 -11.02
CA THR A 12 29.12 1.30 -11.75
C THR A 12 27.82 0.53 -11.97
N VAL A 13 27.89 -0.72 -12.45
CA VAL A 13 26.70 -1.57 -12.64
C VAL A 13 25.96 -1.81 -11.32
N LEU A 14 26.66 -2.08 -10.23
CA LEU A 14 26.04 -2.27 -8.92
C LEU A 14 25.36 -1.00 -8.41
N VAL A 15 25.94 0.17 -8.62
CA VAL A 15 25.32 1.46 -8.26
C VAL A 15 24.05 1.71 -9.06
N PHE A 16 24.06 1.48 -10.38
CA PHE A 16 22.86 1.64 -11.20
C PHE A 16 21.78 0.61 -10.86
N TYR A 17 22.17 -0.62 -10.58
CA TYR A 17 21.26 -1.66 -10.10
C TYR A 17 20.61 -1.25 -8.78
N PHE A 18 21.41 -0.82 -7.80
CA PHE A 18 20.91 -0.38 -6.51
C PHE A 18 20.03 0.86 -6.64
N ALA A 19 20.42 1.85 -7.47
CA ALA A 19 19.61 3.03 -7.74
C ALA A 19 18.28 2.69 -8.43
N TYR A 20 18.27 1.73 -9.36
CA TYR A 20 17.05 1.27 -10.01
C TYR A 20 16.10 0.61 -9.00
N TYR A 21 16.59 -0.29 -8.16
CA TYR A 21 15.77 -0.92 -7.13
C TYR A 21 15.33 0.06 -6.06
N PHE A 22 16.20 0.99 -5.66
CA PHE A 22 15.89 2.02 -4.68
C PHE A 22 14.82 2.98 -5.23
N TYR A 23 14.96 3.45 -6.48
CA TYR A 23 13.99 4.36 -7.11
C TYR A 23 12.63 3.70 -7.32
N ASN A 24 12.60 2.45 -7.80
CA ASN A 24 11.36 1.70 -7.97
C ASN A 24 10.72 1.29 -6.63
N GLY A 25 11.52 1.06 -5.59
CA GLY A 25 11.02 0.81 -4.23
C GLY A 25 10.47 2.06 -3.55
N TYR A 26 11.10 3.24 -3.76
CA TYR A 26 10.68 4.50 -3.16
C TYR A 26 9.48 5.14 -3.87
N SER A 27 9.33 4.95 -5.19
CA SER A 27 8.23 5.53 -5.97
C SER A 27 6.84 5.05 -5.50
N GLY A 28 6.75 3.85 -4.92
CA GLY A 28 5.51 3.33 -4.31
C GLY A 28 5.01 4.14 -3.11
N THR A 29 5.89 4.87 -2.42
CA THR A 29 5.54 5.71 -1.26
C THR A 29 4.84 7.00 -1.66
N PHE A 30 4.99 7.46 -2.92
CA PHE A 30 4.43 8.73 -3.41
C PHE A 30 3.01 8.61 -3.97
N ASN A 31 2.44 7.40 -4.02
CA ASN A 31 1.10 7.16 -4.53
C ASN A 31 0.08 6.83 -3.42
N LEU A 32 0.40 7.16 -2.17
CA LEU A 32 -0.50 6.94 -1.05
C LEU A 32 -1.73 7.84 -1.17
N ILE A 33 -2.91 7.22 -1.18
CA ILE A 33 -4.21 7.92 -1.20
C ILE A 33 -4.69 8.16 0.22
N ALA A 34 -4.70 7.11 1.05
CA ALA A 34 -5.12 7.20 2.43
C ALA A 34 -4.50 6.10 3.29
N VAL A 35 -4.29 6.43 4.56
CA VAL A 35 -3.91 5.48 5.61
C VAL A 35 -4.75 5.75 6.83
N SER A 36 -5.24 4.69 7.45
CA SER A 36 -5.91 4.78 8.74
C SER A 36 -5.72 3.51 9.54
N TRP A 37 -5.55 3.66 10.85
CA TRP A 37 -5.37 2.56 11.78
C TRP A 37 -6.59 2.45 12.69
N GLY A 38 -7.11 1.24 12.80
CA GLY A 38 -8.23 0.88 13.66
C GLY A 38 -7.80 -0.02 14.79
N ASP A 39 -8.62 -0.03 15.84
CA ASP A 39 -8.44 -0.91 16.98
C ASP A 39 -8.75 -2.35 16.60
N GLY A 40 -7.99 -3.29 17.17
CA GLY A 40 -8.15 -4.71 16.92
C GLY A 40 -8.33 -5.50 18.20
N LYS A 41 -8.57 -6.81 18.06
CA LYS A 41 -8.71 -7.73 19.20
C LYS A 41 -7.54 -7.68 20.20
N TYR A 42 -6.35 -7.33 19.71
CA TYR A 42 -5.11 -7.33 20.49
C TYR A 42 -4.70 -5.95 21.01
N GLY A 43 -5.49 -4.90 20.75
CA GLY A 43 -5.22 -3.56 21.27
C GLY A 43 -5.50 -2.45 20.27
N LYS A 44 -5.16 -1.22 20.69
CA LYS A 44 -5.41 -0.02 19.89
C LYS A 44 -4.54 0.04 18.64
N ALA A 45 -5.09 0.60 17.57
CA ALA A 45 -4.40 0.81 16.29
C ALA A 45 -3.65 -0.44 15.79
N PHE A 46 -4.26 -1.61 15.91
CA PHE A 46 -3.62 -2.89 15.58
C PHE A 46 -3.75 -3.25 14.10
N TYR A 47 -4.82 -2.81 13.44
CA TYR A 47 -5.07 -3.02 12.01
C TYR A 47 -4.90 -1.71 11.25
N GLY A 48 -4.15 -1.72 10.15
CA GLY A 48 -3.90 -0.56 9.32
C GLY A 48 -4.42 -0.79 7.91
N VAL A 49 -5.27 0.09 7.40
CA VAL A 49 -5.65 0.09 5.98
C VAL A 49 -4.74 1.08 5.25
N TYR A 50 -4.16 0.61 4.16
CA TYR A 50 -3.36 1.40 3.24
C TYR A 50 -4.06 1.38 1.89
N VAL A 51 -4.35 2.55 1.35
CA VAL A 51 -4.92 2.73 0.00
C VAL A 51 -3.90 3.50 -0.82
N TYR A 52 -3.57 2.97 -1.99
CA TYR A 52 -2.54 3.56 -2.85
C TYR A 52 -2.87 3.37 -4.33
N ALA A 53 -2.32 4.26 -5.13
CA ALA A 53 -2.46 4.26 -6.58
C ALA A 53 -1.32 3.49 -7.26
N VAL A 54 -1.67 2.75 -8.29
CA VAL A 54 -0.73 2.10 -9.21
C VAL A 54 -1.08 2.55 -10.63
N PRO A 55 -0.10 2.97 -11.45
CA PRO A 55 -0.34 3.28 -12.85
C PRO A 55 -1.01 2.10 -13.57
N PHE A 56 -2.08 2.36 -14.31
CA PHE A 56 -2.81 1.35 -15.08
C PHE A 56 -3.28 1.96 -16.41
N GLU A 57 -2.56 1.66 -17.50
CA GLU A 57 -2.77 2.28 -18.81
C GLU A 57 -2.72 3.82 -18.74
N ASP A 58 -3.76 4.51 -19.23
CA ASP A 58 -3.96 5.96 -19.14
C ASP A 58 -4.69 6.40 -17.85
N LYS A 59 -4.89 5.45 -16.92
CA LYS A 59 -5.63 5.62 -15.67
C LYS A 59 -4.80 5.19 -14.45
N ILE A 60 -5.47 5.16 -13.31
CA ILE A 60 -4.93 4.72 -12.03
C ILE A 60 -5.76 3.56 -11.50
N SER A 61 -5.11 2.45 -11.22
CA SER A 61 -5.63 1.35 -10.42
C SER A 61 -5.49 1.73 -8.94
N VAL A 62 -6.59 1.76 -8.21
CA VAL A 62 -6.61 2.00 -6.76
C VAL A 62 -6.58 0.66 -6.07
N LYS A 63 -5.53 0.43 -5.26
CA LYS A 63 -5.32 -0.81 -4.53
C LYS A 63 -5.36 -0.58 -3.03
N SER A 64 -5.66 -1.64 -2.28
CA SER A 64 -5.69 -1.58 -0.83
C SER A 64 -5.10 -2.80 -0.17
N THR A 65 -4.42 -2.57 0.96
CA THR A 65 -3.85 -3.62 1.79
C THR A 65 -4.22 -3.40 3.25
N ILE A 66 -4.37 -4.49 4.00
CA ILE A 66 -4.58 -4.47 5.45
C ILE A 66 -3.31 -4.97 6.12
N HIS A 67 -2.71 -4.12 6.94
CA HIS A 67 -1.53 -4.41 7.74
C HIS A 67 -1.95 -4.78 9.16
N ILE A 68 -1.29 -5.78 9.73
CA ILE A 68 -1.63 -6.34 11.03
C ILE A 68 -0.40 -6.26 11.93
N GLY A 69 -0.57 -5.69 13.13
CA GLY A 69 0.51 -5.51 14.10
C GLY A 69 1.31 -4.23 13.85
N ARG A 70 0.79 -3.10 14.33
CA ARG A 70 1.49 -1.81 14.25
C ARG A 70 2.79 -1.85 15.06
N GLY A 71 3.91 -1.56 14.41
CA GLY A 71 5.21 -1.40 15.07
C GLY A 71 5.91 -2.70 15.48
N THR A 72 5.43 -3.87 15.04
CA THR A 72 6.14 -5.15 15.25
C THR A 72 7.01 -5.47 14.02
N PRO A 73 8.36 -5.33 14.09
CA PRO A 73 9.24 -5.44 12.93
C PRO A 73 9.35 -6.85 12.32
N PHE A 74 8.87 -7.88 13.01
CA PHE A 74 9.05 -9.30 12.61
C PHE A 74 7.74 -10.01 12.23
N VAL A 75 6.59 -9.33 12.30
CA VAL A 75 5.26 -9.98 12.22
C VAL A 75 4.24 -9.18 11.41
N GLY A 76 4.70 -8.23 10.60
CA GLY A 76 3.83 -7.39 9.77
C GLY A 76 3.14 -8.22 8.69
N TYR A 77 2.08 -8.91 9.06
CA TYR A 77 1.24 -9.65 8.14
C TYR A 77 0.44 -8.65 7.32
N GLN A 78 0.47 -8.83 6.01
CA GLN A 78 -0.25 -8.00 5.07
C GLN A 78 -1.28 -8.86 4.35
N TYR A 79 -2.53 -8.46 4.42
CA TYR A 79 -3.60 -9.01 3.63
C TYR A 79 -3.88 -8.09 2.44
N ASP A 80 -3.59 -8.56 1.24
CA ASP A 80 -3.83 -7.82 0.01
C ASP A 80 -5.32 -7.93 -0.39
N LEU A 81 -5.99 -6.79 -0.54
CA LEU A 81 -7.37 -6.72 -1.04
C LEU A 81 -7.41 -6.60 -2.57
N GLY A 82 -6.26 -6.41 -3.22
CA GLY A 82 -6.15 -6.20 -4.65
C GLY A 82 -6.61 -4.82 -5.08
N GLU A 83 -7.10 -4.74 -6.31
CA GLU A 83 -7.72 -3.54 -6.86
C GLU A 83 -9.12 -3.35 -6.29
N ILE A 84 -9.38 -2.17 -5.75
CA ILE A 84 -10.67 -1.79 -5.19
C ILE A 84 -11.44 -0.83 -6.11
N GLY A 85 -10.75 -0.24 -7.10
CA GLY A 85 -11.37 0.62 -8.10
C GLY A 85 -10.37 1.17 -9.12
N ILE A 86 -10.89 1.89 -10.11
CA ILE A 86 -10.11 2.59 -11.13
C ILE A 86 -10.53 4.06 -11.13
N SER A 87 -9.57 4.97 -11.24
CA SER A 87 -9.81 6.42 -11.31
C SER A 87 -9.03 7.03 -12.47
N ASN A 88 -9.52 8.13 -13.05
CA ASN A 88 -8.85 8.79 -14.17
C ASN A 88 -7.68 9.69 -13.72
N SER A 89 -7.63 10.04 -12.44
CA SER A 89 -6.58 10.88 -11.87
C SER A 89 -6.40 10.62 -10.37
N MET A 90 -5.28 11.07 -9.82
CA MET A 90 -5.01 10.97 -8.38
C MET A 90 -6.02 11.79 -7.57
N GLU A 91 -6.41 12.97 -8.06
CA GLU A 91 -7.41 13.81 -7.39
C GLU A 91 -8.76 13.10 -7.29
N GLU A 92 -9.19 12.44 -8.36
CA GLU A 92 -10.40 11.63 -8.37
C GLU A 92 -10.27 10.43 -7.42
N ALA A 93 -9.14 9.73 -7.42
CA ALA A 93 -8.87 8.61 -6.54
C ALA A 93 -8.94 9.01 -5.06
N VAL A 94 -8.40 10.17 -4.69
CA VAL A 94 -8.50 10.71 -3.32
C VAL A 94 -9.95 11.06 -2.96
N LYS A 95 -10.71 11.64 -3.88
CA LYS A 95 -12.14 11.96 -3.63
C LYS A 95 -12.98 10.70 -3.41
N GLN A 96 -12.72 9.65 -4.19
CA GLN A 96 -13.46 8.38 -4.15
C GLN A 96 -13.03 7.50 -2.97
N TRP A 97 -11.72 7.36 -2.75
CA TRP A 97 -11.13 6.33 -1.88
C TRP A 97 -10.35 6.90 -0.68
N GLY A 98 -10.25 8.22 -0.54
CA GLY A 98 -9.47 8.88 0.51
C GLY A 98 -10.09 8.83 1.91
N LYS A 99 -11.31 8.32 2.07
CA LYS A 99 -11.99 8.19 3.36
C LYS A 99 -11.90 6.76 3.87
N ILE A 100 -11.43 6.57 5.10
CA ILE A 100 -11.42 5.27 5.77
C ILE A 100 -12.14 5.45 7.12
N THR A 101 -13.17 4.64 7.36
CA THR A 101 -13.99 4.69 8.58
C THR A 101 -13.98 3.33 9.27
N TRP A 102 -13.45 3.29 10.49
CA TRP A 102 -13.46 2.10 11.33
C TRP A 102 -14.73 2.06 12.19
N SER A 103 -15.22 0.85 12.41
CA SER A 103 -16.40 0.52 13.22
C SER A 103 -16.14 -0.79 13.97
N ASP A 104 -17.06 -1.17 14.85
CA ASP A 104 -16.97 -2.45 15.56
C ASP A 104 -17.17 -3.64 14.60
N GLU A 105 -17.96 -3.47 13.54
CA GLU A 105 -18.21 -4.53 12.55
C GLU A 105 -17.08 -4.69 11.52
N GLY A 106 -16.23 -3.67 11.32
CA GLY A 106 -15.18 -3.69 10.31
C GLY A 106 -14.69 -2.32 9.85
N VAL A 107 -14.21 -2.25 8.61
CA VAL A 107 -13.71 -1.03 7.99
C VAL A 107 -14.40 -0.75 6.67
N LEU A 108 -14.83 0.50 6.51
CA LEU A 108 -15.33 1.05 5.24
C LEU A 108 -14.24 1.88 4.59
N ILE A 109 -13.91 1.57 3.35
CA ILE A 109 -12.94 2.29 2.51
C ILE A 109 -13.70 2.98 1.38
N GLY A 110 -13.42 4.27 1.20
CA GLY A 110 -14.05 5.13 0.21
C GLY A 110 -15.33 5.82 0.69
N LYS A 111 -16.05 6.42 -0.25
CA LYS A 111 -17.26 7.21 0.01
C LYS A 111 -18.24 7.16 -1.17
N GLY A 112 -19.46 6.71 -0.90
CA GLY A 112 -20.60 6.80 -1.81
C GLY A 112 -20.92 5.48 -2.52
N GLN A 113 -22.11 5.42 -3.14
CA GLN A 113 -22.76 4.17 -3.58
C GLN A 113 -21.95 3.29 -4.55
N ASN A 114 -20.97 3.84 -5.28
CA ASN A 114 -20.19 3.10 -6.28
C ASN A 114 -18.68 3.03 -5.98
N HIS A 115 -18.22 3.65 -4.89
CA HIS A 115 -16.80 3.71 -4.51
C HIS A 115 -16.65 3.44 -3.02
N GLU A 116 -17.23 2.33 -2.58
CA GLU A 116 -17.18 1.87 -1.21
C GLU A 116 -16.86 0.39 -1.15
N LEU A 117 -15.96 0.03 -0.25
CA LEU A 117 -15.61 -1.34 0.06
C LEU A 117 -15.67 -1.52 1.56
N PHE A 118 -16.59 -2.37 2.01
CA PHE A 118 -16.67 -2.76 3.42
C PHE A 118 -16.00 -4.11 3.63
N ILE A 119 -15.05 -4.17 4.56
CA ILE A 119 -14.39 -5.40 4.99
C ILE A 119 -14.78 -5.68 6.44
N THR A 120 -15.41 -6.82 6.68
CA THR A 120 -15.82 -7.23 8.03
C THR A 120 -14.60 -7.53 8.90
N LYS A 121 -14.73 -7.27 10.19
CA LYS A 121 -13.70 -7.58 11.18
C LYS A 121 -13.37 -9.07 11.22
N GLU A 122 -14.38 -9.93 11.06
CA GLU A 122 -14.18 -11.38 10.94
C GLU A 122 -13.24 -11.73 9.78
N LYS A 123 -13.45 -11.13 8.59
CA LYS A 123 -12.56 -11.34 7.43
C LYS A 123 -11.16 -10.77 7.66
N ILE A 124 -11.06 -9.63 8.35
CA ILE A 124 -9.77 -9.07 8.77
C ILE A 124 -9.06 -9.99 9.74
N GLU A 125 -9.77 -10.73 10.60
CA GLU A 125 -9.22 -11.61 11.63
C GLU A 125 -9.02 -13.06 11.16
N SER A 126 -9.64 -13.47 10.05
CA SER A 126 -9.57 -14.82 9.47
C SER A 126 -8.30 -15.11 8.67
N HIS A 127 -7.32 -14.22 8.70
CA HIS A 127 -6.01 -14.34 8.01
C HIS A 127 -5.05 -15.35 8.67
N ARG A 128 -5.58 -16.26 9.51
CA ARG A 128 -4.85 -17.37 10.13
C ARG A 128 -5.03 -18.66 9.34
#